data_AF-A0A2B7H1B2-F1
#
_entry.id   AF-A0A2B7H1B2-F1
#
_cell.length_a   1.000
_cell.length_b   1.000
_cell.length_c   1.000
_cell.angle_alpha   90.00
_cell.angle_beta   90.00
_cell.angle_gamma   90.00
#
_symmetry.space_group_name_H-M   'P 1'
#
loop_
_entity.id
_entity.type
_entity.pdbx_description
1 polymer ?
#
loop_
_entity_poly.entity_id
_entity_poly.type
_entity_poly.pdbx_seq_one_letter_code
_entity_poly.pdbx_strand_id
1 'polypeptide(L)'
;MTDQLQQARDDLEEAAKSADSDDVRENIRETTDAFADYVTSDTAPDHAVLDERLNTLRQAREQADGNTEDKLESAIETTEDYRETLYQA
;
A
#
# COMPACT_ATOMS: atom_id res chain seq x y z
N MET A 1 3.80 -13.93 -3.53
CA MET A 1 3.85 -12.66 -4.30
C MET A 1 2.48 -12.02 -4.35
N THR A 2 1.50 -12.61 -5.04
CA THR A 2 0.12 -12.06 -5.13
C THR A 2 -0.55 -11.94 -3.75
N ASP A 3 -0.29 -12.89 -2.85
CA ASP A 3 -0.84 -12.88 -1.48
C ASP A 3 -0.38 -11.66 -0.65
N GLN A 4 0.86 -11.19 -0.83
CA GLN A 4 1.39 -10.03 -0.11
C GLN A 4 0.74 -8.74 -0.61
N LEU A 5 0.65 -8.57 -1.94
CA LEU A 5 -0.07 -7.43 -2.50
C LEU A 5 -1.56 -7.45 -2.15
N GLN A 6 -2.19 -8.62 -2.12
CA GLN A 6 -3.58 -8.75 -1.68
C GLN A 6 -3.74 -8.34 -0.22
N GLN A 7 -2.86 -8.80 0.67
CA GLN A 7 -2.92 -8.41 2.07
C GLN A 7 -2.66 -6.91 2.28
N ALA A 8 -1.66 -6.33 1.58
CA ALA A 8 -1.44 -4.89 1.62
C ALA A 8 -2.68 -4.12 1.15
N ARG A 9 -3.38 -4.59 0.11
CA ARG A 9 -4.65 -3.98 -0.32
C ARG A 9 -5.73 -4.07 0.74
N ASP A 10 -5.92 -5.22 1.35
CA ASP A 10 -6.95 -5.40 2.38
C ASP A 10 -6.70 -4.44 3.57
N ASP A 11 -5.44 -4.29 3.98
CA ASP A 11 -5.07 -3.33 5.03
C ASP A 11 -5.28 -1.86 4.61
N LEU A 12 -4.96 -1.51 3.36
CA LEU A 12 -5.23 -0.16 2.82
C LEU A 12 -6.74 0.12 2.71
N GLU A 13 -7.57 -0.86 2.35
CA GLU A 13 -9.02 -0.70 2.35
C GLU A 13 -9.56 -0.42 3.75
N GLU A 14 -9.04 -1.10 4.78
CA GLU A 14 -9.39 -0.83 6.17
C GLU A 14 -8.89 0.55 6.63
N ALA A 15 -7.66 0.93 6.27
CA ALA A 15 -7.12 2.27 6.56
C ALA A 15 -7.98 3.37 5.94
N ALA A 16 -8.42 3.21 4.68
CA ALA A 16 -9.28 4.17 4.01
C ALA A 16 -10.66 4.31 4.69
N LYS A 17 -11.18 3.24 5.29
CA LYS A 17 -12.46 3.26 6.03
C LYS A 17 -12.34 4.01 7.36
N SER A 18 -11.18 3.95 8.02
CA SER A 18 -10.94 4.63 9.29
C SER A 18 -10.28 6.00 9.16
N ALA A 19 -9.77 6.37 7.98
CA ALA A 19 -9.10 7.65 7.75
C ALA A 19 -10.07 8.82 7.95
N ASP A 20 -9.76 9.73 8.87
CA ASP A 20 -10.54 10.94 9.13
C ASP A 20 -10.27 12.06 8.11
N SER A 21 -9.06 12.10 7.55
CA SER A 21 -8.66 13.08 6.52
C SER A 21 -9.00 12.59 5.11
N ASP A 22 -9.70 13.43 4.33
CA ASP A 22 -10.00 13.14 2.93
C ASP A 22 -8.74 13.01 2.08
N ASP A 23 -7.71 13.83 2.35
CA ASP A 23 -6.42 13.77 1.65
C ASP A 23 -5.69 12.44 1.92
N VAL A 24 -5.68 11.99 3.17
CA VAL A 24 -5.10 10.68 3.55
C VAL A 24 -5.88 9.57 2.88
N ARG A 25 -7.22 9.65 2.88
CA ARG A 25 -8.10 8.66 2.27
C ARG A 25 -7.92 8.55 0.76
N GLU A 26 -7.73 9.68 0.06
CA GLU A 26 -7.48 9.71 -1.38
C GLU A 26 -6.15 9.03 -1.73
N ASN A 27 -5.06 9.40 -1.04
CA ASN A 27 -3.74 8.80 -1.21
C ASN A 27 -3.73 7.28 -1.01
N ILE A 28 -4.46 6.80 0.02
CA ILE A 28 -4.62 5.37 0.29
C ILE A 28 -5.35 4.68 -0.86
N ARG A 29 -6.47 5.26 -1.33
CA ARG A 29 -7.28 4.68 -2.41
C ARG A 29 -6.53 4.57 -3.73
N GLU A 30 -5.81 5.61 -4.13
CA GLU A 30 -5.01 5.58 -5.35
C GLU A 30 -3.97 4.45 -5.32
N THR A 31 -3.35 4.22 -4.15
CA THR A 31 -2.37 3.14 -3.99
C THR A 31 -3.04 1.76 -3.99
N THR A 32 -4.21 1.65 -3.37
CA THR A 32 -5.03 0.42 -3.34
C THR A 32 -5.44 -0.02 -4.74
N ASP A 33 -5.84 0.93 -5.59
CA ASP A 33 -6.21 0.70 -6.98
C ASP A 33 -5.00 0.26 -7.81
N ALA A 34 -3.85 0.93 -7.65
CA ALA A 34 -2.61 0.52 -8.31
C ALA A 34 -2.21 -0.92 -7.95
N PHE A 35 -2.34 -1.30 -6.68
CA PHE A 35 -2.06 -2.68 -6.26
C PHE A 35 -3.07 -3.67 -6.82
N ALA A 36 -4.32 -3.27 -7.04
CA ALA A 36 -5.34 -4.11 -7.67
C ALA A 36 -4.93 -4.49 -9.09
N ASP A 37 -4.41 -3.51 -9.83
CA ASP A 37 -3.89 -3.71 -11.17
C ASP A 37 -2.70 -4.66 -11.16
N TYR A 38 -1.79 -4.56 -10.18
CA TYR A 38 -0.64 -5.47 -10.07
C TYR A 38 -1.05 -6.90 -9.69
N VAL A 39 -2.07 -7.05 -8.85
CA VAL A 39 -2.59 -8.37 -8.46
C VAL A 39 -3.25 -9.08 -9.65
N THR A 40 -3.92 -8.31 -10.53
CA THR A 40 -4.63 -8.87 -11.70
C THR A 40 -3.76 -8.99 -12.95
N SER A 41 -2.63 -8.28 -12.99
CA SER A 41 -1.65 -8.33 -14.07
C SER A 41 -0.65 -9.48 -13.88
N ASP A 42 -0.28 -10.15 -14.97
CA ASP A 42 0.84 -11.11 -15.02
C ASP A 42 2.22 -10.41 -14.96
N THR A 43 2.25 -9.07 -14.91
CA THR A 43 3.48 -8.27 -14.87
C THR A 43 3.68 -7.66 -13.49
N ALA A 44 4.86 -7.87 -12.91
CA ALA A 44 5.26 -7.23 -11.67
C ALA A 44 5.40 -5.70 -11.84
N PRO A 45 5.11 -4.90 -10.80
CA PRO A 45 5.31 -3.46 -10.84
C PRO A 45 6.80 -3.10 -10.97
N ASP A 46 7.08 -1.98 -11.64
CA ASP A 46 8.41 -1.39 -11.66
C ASP A 46 8.81 -0.92 -10.25
N HIS A 47 10.06 -1.17 -9.85
CA HIS A 47 10.58 -0.79 -8.54
C HIS A 47 10.41 0.70 -8.25
N ALA A 48 10.63 1.58 -9.23
CA ALA A 48 10.49 3.02 -9.06
C ALA A 48 9.03 3.41 -8.78
N VAL A 49 8.09 2.75 -9.46
CA VAL A 49 6.65 2.98 -9.23
C VAL A 49 6.24 2.45 -7.86
N LEU A 50 6.73 1.28 -7.46
CA LEU A 50 6.45 0.73 -6.14
C LEU A 50 7.01 1.60 -5.02
N ASP A 51 8.23 2.13 -5.19
CA ASP A 51 8.87 3.05 -4.24
C ASP A 51 8.13 4.39 -4.12
N GLU A 52 7.61 4.92 -5.23
CA GLU A 52 6.76 6.11 -5.22
C GLU A 52 5.51 5.88 -4.38
N ARG A 53 4.82 4.74 -4.58
CA ARG A 53 3.62 4.38 -3.81
C ARG A 53 3.93 4.16 -2.33
N LEU A 54 5.02 3.48 -2.00
CA LEU A 54 5.49 3.35 -0.62
C LEU A 54 5.74 4.70 0.04
N ASN A 55 6.34 5.65 -0.69
CA ASN A 55 6.58 6.99 -0.17
C ASN A 55 5.27 7.77 0.08
N THR A 56 4.27 7.62 -0.79
CA THR A 56 2.92 8.17 -0.58
C THR A 56 2.27 7.60 0.68
N LEU A 57 2.35 6.27 0.89
CA LEU A 57 1.79 5.64 2.09
C LEU A 57 2.50 6.10 3.38
N ARG A 58 3.82 6.29 3.34
CA ARG A 58 4.57 6.84 4.49
C ARG A 58 4.14 8.26 4.83
N GLN A 59 3.93 9.12 3.83
CA GLN A 59 3.42 10.48 4.04
C GLN A 59 1.97 10.48 4.56
N ALA A 60 1.14 9.54 4.09
CA ALA A 60 -0.21 9.35 4.60
C ALA A 60 -0.19 8.88 6.07
N ARG A 61 0.76 8.00 6.43
CA ARG A 61 0.95 7.52 7.81
C ARG A 61 1.32 8.65 8.75
N GLU A 62 2.23 9.53 8.35
CA GLU A 62 2.62 10.70 9.16
C GLU A 62 1.47 11.67 9.47
N GLN A 63 0.37 11.59 8.71
CA GLN A 63 -0.82 12.43 8.88
C GLN A 63 -2.01 11.65 9.46
N ALA A 64 -1.86 10.35 9.67
CA ALA A 64 -2.88 9.47 10.20
C ALA A 64 -2.59 9.16 11.67
N ASP A 65 -3.64 8.82 12.42
CA ASP A 65 -3.53 8.40 13.80
C ASP A 65 -4.38 7.13 14.04
N GLY A 66 -4.04 6.39 15.08
CA GLY A 66 -4.82 5.25 15.57
C GLY A 66 -4.93 4.13 14.54
N ASN A 67 -6.13 3.58 14.33
CA ASN A 67 -6.32 2.42 13.45
C ASN A 67 -5.87 2.68 12.01
N THR A 68 -5.97 3.92 11.52
CA THR A 68 -5.51 4.27 10.17
C THR A 68 -3.99 4.19 10.07
N GLU A 69 -3.28 4.68 11.09
CA GLU A 69 -1.83 4.60 11.18
C GLU A 69 -1.37 3.14 11.25
N ASP A 70 -1.97 2.34 12.15
CA ASP A 70 -1.65 0.92 12.33
C ASP A 70 -1.82 0.13 11.02
N LYS A 71 -2.89 0.41 10.27
CA LYS A 71 -3.17 -0.25 8.99
C LYS A 71 -2.25 0.20 7.87
N LEU A 72 -1.88 1.48 7.84
CA LEU A 72 -0.88 1.99 6.91
C LEU A 72 0.49 1.37 7.17
N GLU A 73 0.89 1.23 8.44
CA GLU A 73 2.16 0.58 8.80
C GLU A 73 2.19 -0.88 8.33
N SER A 74 1.15 -1.67 8.64
CA SER A 74 1.03 -3.06 8.18
C SER A 74 1.09 -3.19 6.65
N ALA A 75 0.40 -2.30 5.92
CA ALA A 75 0.43 -2.29 4.46
C ALA A 75 1.81 -1.92 3.89
N ILE A 76 2.50 -0.96 4.52
CA ILE A 76 3.87 -0.55 4.13
C ILE A 76 4.83 -1.72 4.32
N GLU A 77 4.84 -2.36 5.50
CA GLU A 77 5.72 -3.50 5.79
C GLU A 77 5.48 -4.65 4.79
N THR A 78 4.21 -5.02 4.58
CA THR A 78 3.85 -6.09 3.64
C THR A 78 4.30 -5.78 2.20
N THR A 79 4.21 -4.52 1.80
CA THR A 79 4.64 -4.05 0.47
C THR A 79 6.17 -4.03 0.35
N GLU A 80 6.88 -3.67 1.42
CA GLU A 80 8.34 -3.72 1.46
C GLU A 80 8.86 -5.16 1.35
N ASP A 81 8.22 -6.10 2.05
CA ASP A 81 8.52 -7.53 1.94
C ASP A 81 8.27 -8.02 0.50
N TYR A 82 7.16 -7.62 -0.12
CA TYR A 82 6.89 -7.94 -1.52
C TYR A 82 7.98 -7.39 -2.44
N ARG A 83 8.39 -6.12 -2.25
CA ARG A 83 9.47 -5.50 -3.03
C ARG A 83 10.78 -6.28 -2.87
N GLU A 84 11.11 -6.76 -1.67
CA GLU A 84 12.30 -7.59 -1.47
C GLU A 84 12.24 -8.89 -2.27
N THR A 85 11.07 -9.53 -2.35
CA THR A 85 10.91 -10.75 -3.17
C THR A 85 11.14 -10.51 -4.66
N LEU A 86 10.85 -9.30 -5.17
CA LEU A 86 11.14 -8.92 -6.56
C LEU A 86 12.64 -8.78 -6.84
N TYR A 87 13.45 -8.40 -5.85
CA TYR A 87 14.91 -8.33 -6.00
C TYR A 87 15.59 -9.71 -5.97
N GLN A 88 14.94 -10.71 -5.38
CA GLN A 88 15.47 -12.07 -5.25
C GLN A 88 15.04 -13.02 -6.37
N ALA A 89 14.13 -12.59 -7.26
CA ALA A 89 13.61 -13.35 -8.40
C ALA A 89 14.44 -13.14 -9.68
#